data_AF-A0A497KYL7-F1
#
_entry.id   AF-A0A497KYL7-F1
#
_cell.length_a   1.000
_cell.length_b   1.000
_cell.length_c   1.000
_cell.angle_alpha   90.00
_cell.angle_beta   90.00
_cell.angle_gamma   90.00
#
_symmetry.space_group_name_H-M   'P 1'
#
loop_
_entity.id
_entity.type
_entity.pdbx_description
1 polymer ?
#
loop_
_entity_poly.entity_id
_entity_poly.type
_entity_poly.pdbx_seq_one_letter_code
_entity_poly.pdbx_strand_id
1 'polypeptide(L)'
;MGAEMEFGAQSEYGRLRKVLMHKPSEHLRRVTPQTKDHYLFRDIVYWREFVREHEAFVEALRGEGVEVYLLGELLEEEDRRIAELMPDLVYTRDICSVTNLGAIRMRMRYQARYAEPLLAERAMKRLGIPIALRVKHPAYLEGGDLVYLDPETLLIGFGPRSDEGGVEAVRELLLGKAVKELVAVTLPSFRVHLDGALMILSRDLAVIHKPSLELYPAWIYR
;
A
#
# COMPACT_ATOMS: atom_id res chain seq x y z
N MET A 1 14.11 -17.90 -24.90
CA MET A 1 13.09 -16.88 -24.57
C MET A 1 12.80 -17.04 -23.09
N GLY A 2 13.34 -16.16 -22.24
CA GLY A 2 13.06 -16.20 -20.81
C GLY A 2 11.57 -15.92 -20.60
N ALA A 3 10.92 -16.68 -19.71
CA ALA A 3 9.53 -16.41 -19.35
C ALA A 3 9.42 -14.94 -18.92
N GLU A 4 8.56 -14.19 -19.60
CA GLU A 4 8.25 -12.82 -19.23
C GLU A 4 7.66 -12.86 -17.81
N MET A 5 8.24 -12.09 -16.89
CA MET A 5 7.91 -12.19 -15.48
C MET A 5 6.54 -11.54 -15.26
N GLU A 6 5.50 -12.34 -14.97
CA GLU A 6 4.14 -11.85 -14.76
C GLU A 6 4.00 -11.26 -13.33
N PHE A 7 3.69 -9.96 -13.24
CA PHE A 7 3.41 -9.26 -11.99
C PHE A 7 2.20 -8.32 -12.15
N GLY A 8 1.55 -7.98 -11.04
CA GLY A 8 0.39 -7.08 -11.02
C GLY A 8 -0.69 -7.51 -10.02
N ALA A 9 -1.48 -6.54 -9.57
CA ALA A 9 -2.63 -6.75 -8.71
C ALA A 9 -3.81 -5.84 -9.12
N GLN A 10 -4.25 -5.91 -10.38
CA GLN A 10 -5.34 -5.07 -10.92
C GLN A 10 -6.74 -5.56 -10.45
N SER A 11 -6.87 -6.06 -9.23
CA SER A 11 -8.15 -6.48 -8.65
C SER A 11 -7.97 -6.73 -7.17
N GLU A 12 -8.94 -6.29 -6.36
CA GLU A 12 -8.96 -6.56 -4.91
C GLU A 12 -9.58 -7.92 -4.55
N TYR A 13 -10.21 -8.62 -5.51
CA TYR A 13 -10.91 -9.90 -5.29
C TYR A 13 -10.35 -11.07 -6.12
N GLY A 14 -9.32 -10.82 -6.92
CA GLY A 14 -8.62 -11.87 -7.67
C GLY A 14 -7.93 -12.87 -6.73
N ARG A 15 -7.66 -14.09 -7.23
CA ARG A 15 -6.92 -15.08 -6.45
C ARG A 15 -5.51 -14.57 -6.15
N LEU A 16 -5.22 -14.32 -4.87
CA LEU A 16 -3.91 -13.91 -4.42
C LEU A 16 -2.90 -15.05 -4.63
N ARG A 17 -1.82 -14.78 -5.37
CA ARG A 17 -0.75 -15.74 -5.64
C ARG A 17 0.52 -15.43 -4.85
N LYS A 18 0.85 -14.15 -4.75
CA LYS A 18 2.08 -13.63 -4.14
C LYS A 18 1.77 -12.36 -3.37
N VAL A 19 2.42 -12.15 -2.23
CA VAL A 19 2.22 -10.93 -1.42
C VAL A 19 3.52 -10.50 -0.75
N LEU A 20 3.72 -9.17 -0.65
CA LEU A 20 4.80 -8.57 0.11
C LEU A 20 4.30 -8.19 1.50
N MET A 21 4.97 -8.68 2.53
CA MET A 21 4.72 -8.33 3.93
C MET A 21 6.03 -7.90 4.60
N HIS A 22 5.96 -7.32 5.80
CA HIS A 22 7.16 -7.04 6.59
C HIS A 22 6.94 -7.54 8.01
N LYS A 23 7.88 -8.36 8.51
CA LYS A 23 7.78 -8.93 9.84
C LYS A 23 7.97 -7.81 10.89
N PRO A 24 7.00 -7.57 11.79
CA PRO A 24 7.18 -6.64 12.88
C PRO A 24 8.30 -7.10 13.83
N SER A 25 8.98 -6.15 14.46
CA SER A 25 10.12 -6.41 15.35
C SER A 25 9.83 -5.96 16.79
N GLU A 26 10.76 -6.25 17.71
CA GLU A 26 10.70 -5.73 19.08
C GLU A 26 10.71 -4.19 19.16
N HIS A 27 11.08 -3.48 18.09
CA HIS A 27 11.09 -2.02 18.05
C HIS A 27 9.69 -1.41 18.11
N LEU A 28 8.61 -2.18 17.94
CA LEU A 28 7.25 -1.76 18.28
C LEU A 28 7.11 -1.34 19.75
N ARG A 29 8.00 -1.78 20.66
CA ARG A 29 8.05 -1.29 22.05
C ARG A 29 8.31 0.22 22.15
N ARG A 30 8.77 0.86 21.06
CA ARG A 30 8.94 2.32 20.97
C ARG A 30 7.61 3.05 20.84
N VAL A 31 6.52 2.36 20.53
CA VAL A 31 5.16 2.92 20.48
C VAL A 31 4.60 2.94 21.90
N THR A 32 4.88 4.02 22.62
CA THR A 32 4.45 4.26 24.01
C THR A 32 3.35 5.33 24.03
N PRO A 33 2.70 5.58 25.18
CA PRO A 33 1.69 6.64 25.26
C PRO A 33 2.22 8.03 24.83
N GLN A 34 3.52 8.29 24.98
CA GLN A 34 4.16 9.56 24.63
C GLN A 34 4.60 9.65 23.16
N THR A 35 4.80 8.52 22.49
CA THR A 35 5.38 8.46 21.14
C THR A 35 4.43 7.89 20.10
N LYS A 36 3.26 7.35 20.48
CA LYS A 36 2.31 6.71 19.54
C LYS A 36 1.93 7.61 18.37
N ASP A 37 1.66 8.90 18.64
CA ASP A 37 1.23 9.83 17.59
C ASP A 37 2.38 10.20 16.65
N HIS A 38 3.63 10.18 17.14
CA HIS A 38 4.82 10.34 16.30
C HIS A 38 4.98 9.19 15.30
N TYR A 39 4.64 7.97 15.72
CA TYR A 39 4.59 6.78 14.87
C TYR A 39 3.23 6.55 14.23
N LEU A 40 2.30 7.50 14.27
CA LEU A 40 0.96 7.37 13.65
C LEU A 40 0.11 6.20 14.19
N PHE A 41 0.42 5.67 15.36
CA PHE A 41 -0.38 4.65 16.03
C PHE A 41 -1.47 5.29 16.88
N ARG A 42 -2.68 4.70 16.81
CA ARG A 42 -3.82 5.13 17.63
C ARG A 42 -3.59 4.88 19.11
N ASP A 43 -2.96 3.74 19.44
CA ASP A 43 -2.73 3.27 20.80
C ASP A 43 -1.35 2.58 20.92
N ILE A 44 -0.95 2.23 22.14
CA ILE A 44 0.27 1.46 22.40
C ILE A 44 0.20 0.06 21.78
N VAL A 45 1.37 -0.52 21.53
CA VAL A 45 1.47 -1.85 20.89
C VAL A 45 2.08 -2.87 21.84
N TYR A 46 1.34 -3.94 22.09
CA TYR A 46 1.86 -5.15 22.76
C TYR A 46 2.65 -5.98 21.74
N TRP A 47 3.94 -5.65 21.60
CA TRP A 47 4.73 -6.11 20.46
C TRP A 47 4.86 -7.65 20.35
N ARG A 48 4.84 -8.38 21.48
CA ARG A 48 4.96 -9.85 21.45
C ARG A 48 3.72 -10.48 20.84
N GLU A 49 2.55 -10.01 21.27
CA GLU A 49 1.24 -10.40 20.76
C GLU A 49 1.12 -10.01 19.29
N PHE A 50 1.50 -8.78 18.94
CA PHE A 50 1.50 -8.29 17.55
C PHE A 50 2.35 -9.16 16.62
N VAL A 51 3.57 -9.54 17.06
CA VAL A 51 4.44 -10.46 16.30
C VAL A 51 3.78 -11.83 16.14
N ARG A 52 3.19 -12.38 17.20
CA ARG A 52 2.50 -13.68 17.15
C ARG A 52 1.30 -13.67 16.20
N GLU A 53 0.50 -12.61 16.23
CA GLU A 53 -0.65 -12.44 15.33
C GLU A 53 -0.21 -12.30 13.88
N HIS A 54 0.85 -11.51 13.62
CA HIS A 54 1.42 -11.40 12.28
C HIS A 54 1.95 -12.74 11.78
N GLU A 55 2.67 -13.51 12.60
CA GLU A 55 3.14 -14.85 12.25
C GLU A 55 1.97 -15.78 11.92
N ALA A 56 0.90 -15.76 12.73
CA ALA A 56 -0.31 -16.53 12.44
C ALA A 56 -0.96 -16.12 11.10
N PHE A 57 -0.97 -14.83 10.77
CA PHE A 57 -1.51 -14.34 9.49
C PHE A 57 -0.65 -14.79 8.30
N VAL A 58 0.68 -14.72 8.40
CA VAL A 58 1.60 -15.23 7.37
C VAL A 58 1.39 -16.73 7.14
N GLU A 59 1.26 -17.51 8.22
CA GLU A 59 1.03 -18.96 8.09
C GLU A 59 -0.34 -19.28 7.50
N ALA A 60 -1.38 -18.51 7.83
CA ALA A 60 -2.69 -18.65 7.18
C ALA A 60 -2.61 -18.41 5.67
N LEU A 61 -1.91 -17.37 5.23
CA LEU A 61 -1.71 -17.08 3.80
C LEU A 61 -0.94 -18.21 3.10
N ARG A 62 0.13 -18.71 3.72
CA ARG A 62 0.91 -19.85 3.19
C ARG A 62 0.07 -21.12 3.13
N GLY A 63 -0.80 -21.35 4.11
CA GLY A 63 -1.74 -22.48 4.13
C GLY A 63 -2.71 -22.47 2.94
N GLU A 64 -3.10 -21.28 2.47
CA GLU A 64 -3.91 -21.08 1.25
C GLU A 64 -3.08 -21.14 -0.06
N GLY A 65 -1.78 -21.43 0.03
CA GLY A 65 -0.86 -21.53 -1.10
C GLY A 65 -0.34 -20.20 -1.63
N VAL A 66 -0.44 -19.12 -0.85
CA VAL A 66 0.11 -17.80 -1.22
C VAL A 66 1.62 -17.77 -0.93
N GLU A 67 2.40 -17.33 -1.91
CA GLU A 67 3.83 -17.06 -1.72
C GLU A 67 4.00 -15.72 -0.98
N VAL A 68 4.43 -15.79 0.28
CA VAL A 68 4.67 -14.61 1.12
C VAL A 68 6.14 -14.22 1.08
N TYR A 69 6.43 -13.04 0.54
CA TYR A 69 7.75 -12.42 0.60
C TYR A 69 7.82 -11.48 1.81
N LEU A 70 8.81 -11.70 2.68
CA LEU A 70 9.11 -10.75 3.75
C LEU A 70 10.11 -9.72 3.26
N LEU A 71 9.72 -8.45 3.27
CA LEU A 71 10.51 -7.31 2.79
C LEU A 71 11.92 -7.32 3.38
N GLY A 72 12.08 -7.61 4.67
CA GLY A 72 13.40 -7.66 5.31
C GLY A 72 14.35 -8.71 4.74
N GLU A 73 13.82 -9.84 4.25
CA GLU A 73 14.60 -10.93 3.63
C GLU A 73 15.07 -10.58 2.22
N LEU A 74 14.42 -9.61 1.58
CA LEU A 74 14.78 -9.11 0.25
C LEU A 74 15.82 -7.97 0.30
N LEU A 75 16.15 -7.49 1.50
CA LEU A 75 17.07 -6.39 1.71
C LEU A 75 18.47 -6.88 2.09
N GLU A 76 19.47 -6.08 1.71
CA GLU A 76 20.82 -6.16 2.23
C GLU A 76 20.85 -5.88 3.73
N GLU A 77 21.91 -6.30 4.41
CA GLU A 77 21.97 -6.30 5.87
C GLU A 77 21.76 -4.92 6.50
N GLU A 78 22.37 -3.86 5.95
CA GLU A 78 22.21 -2.50 6.46
C GLU A 78 20.77 -2.01 6.36
N ASP A 79 20.14 -2.20 5.18
CA ASP A 79 18.76 -1.82 4.95
C ASP A 79 17.79 -2.64 5.79
N ARG A 80 18.08 -3.92 6.03
CA ARG A 80 17.30 -4.77 6.93
C ARG A 80 17.31 -4.26 8.36
N ARG A 81 18.49 -3.85 8.86
CA ARG A 81 18.60 -3.23 10.20
C ARG A 81 17.78 -1.95 10.28
N ILE A 82 17.78 -1.13 9.23
CA ILE A 82 16.96 0.10 9.18
C ILE A 82 15.47 -0.25 9.16
N ALA A 83 15.06 -1.24 8.36
CA ALA A 83 13.68 -1.73 8.26
C ALA A 83 13.13 -2.16 9.64
N GLU A 84 13.91 -2.91 10.40
CA GLU A 84 13.53 -3.39 11.74
C GLU A 84 13.23 -2.26 12.72
N LEU A 85 13.78 -1.06 12.52
CA LEU A 85 13.56 0.10 13.40
C LEU A 85 12.24 0.83 13.13
N MET A 86 11.52 0.53 12.04
CA MET A 86 10.34 1.27 11.56
C MET A 86 9.04 0.58 11.99
N PRO A 87 8.29 1.13 12.97
CA PRO A 87 7.06 0.52 13.47
C PRO A 87 5.98 0.30 12.40
N ASP A 88 5.79 1.28 11.51
CA ASP A 88 4.74 1.25 10.48
C ASP A 88 5.07 0.37 9.27
N LEU A 89 6.31 -0.10 9.12
CA LEU A 89 6.73 -0.83 7.91
C LEU A 89 5.99 -2.16 7.71
N VAL A 90 5.38 -2.70 8.78
CA VAL A 90 4.45 -3.85 8.70
C VAL A 90 3.24 -3.56 7.79
N TYR A 91 2.81 -2.30 7.67
CA TYR A 91 1.75 -1.86 6.77
C TYR A 91 2.30 -1.59 5.36
N THR A 92 2.70 -2.68 4.67
CA THR A 92 3.29 -2.64 3.33
C THR A 92 2.35 -2.13 2.24
N ARG A 93 1.04 -2.07 2.52
CA ARG A 93 0.01 -1.51 1.62
C ARG A 93 0.34 -0.08 1.19
N ASP A 94 0.84 0.75 2.11
CA ASP A 94 0.92 2.18 1.86
C ASP A 94 2.16 2.63 1.09
N ILE A 95 3.20 1.79 1.06
CA ILE A 95 4.56 2.19 0.64
C ILE A 95 4.86 1.82 -0.81
N CYS A 96 4.07 0.92 -1.38
CA CYS A 96 4.23 0.43 -2.75
C CYS A 96 2.91 -0.17 -3.27
N SER A 97 2.64 0.01 -4.56
CA SER A 97 1.57 -0.72 -5.27
C SER A 97 2.15 -1.32 -6.55
N VAL A 98 1.74 -2.54 -6.91
CA VAL A 98 2.27 -3.27 -8.07
C VAL A 98 1.23 -3.31 -9.18
N THR A 99 1.55 -2.64 -10.28
CA THR A 99 0.74 -2.64 -11.51
C THR A 99 1.34 -3.61 -12.54
N ASN A 100 0.60 -3.95 -13.59
CA ASN A 100 1.13 -4.70 -14.74
C ASN A 100 2.17 -3.92 -15.56
N LEU A 101 2.38 -2.62 -15.28
CA LEU A 101 3.47 -1.82 -15.85
C LEU A 101 4.70 -1.76 -14.94
N GLY A 102 4.56 -2.20 -13.68
CA GLY A 102 5.60 -2.21 -12.65
C GLY A 102 5.11 -1.63 -11.33
N ALA A 103 6.03 -1.53 -10.38
CA ALA A 103 5.76 -0.97 -9.06
C ALA A 103 5.71 0.57 -9.08
N ILE A 104 4.79 1.13 -8.31
CA ILE A 104 4.71 2.55 -7.98
C ILE A 104 5.40 2.75 -6.63
N ARG A 105 6.51 3.49 -6.63
CA ARG A 105 7.15 3.95 -5.40
C ARG A 105 6.40 5.18 -4.89
N MET A 106 5.77 5.00 -3.75
CA MET A 106 4.95 6.00 -3.07
C MET A 106 5.78 7.17 -2.53
N ARG A 107 5.08 8.24 -2.14
CA ARG A 107 5.66 9.40 -1.46
C ARG A 107 4.76 9.79 -0.30
N MET A 108 5.15 9.31 0.89
CA MET A 108 4.38 9.46 2.13
C MET A 108 4.18 10.93 2.50
N ARG A 109 3.02 11.23 3.12
CA ARG A 109 2.69 12.57 3.61
C ARG A 109 3.44 12.91 4.89
N TYR A 110 3.55 11.96 5.80
CA TYR A 110 4.12 12.15 7.12
C TYR A 110 5.55 11.65 7.21
N GLN A 111 6.40 12.43 7.88
CA GLN A 111 7.84 12.20 7.99
C GLN A 111 8.18 10.83 8.57
N ALA A 112 7.37 10.33 9.51
CA ALA A 112 7.56 9.03 10.16
C ALA A 112 7.79 7.88 9.16
N ARG A 113 7.20 7.99 7.96
CA ARG A 113 7.21 6.93 6.94
C ARG A 113 8.06 7.23 5.71
N TYR A 114 8.79 8.35 5.65
CA TYR A 114 9.50 8.81 4.44
C TYR A 114 10.51 7.78 3.88
N ALA A 115 11.15 7.00 4.75
CA ALA A 115 12.17 6.05 4.34
C ALA A 115 11.58 4.73 3.81
N GLU A 116 10.36 4.37 4.22
CA GLU A 116 9.78 3.06 3.93
C GLU A 116 9.61 2.77 2.42
N PRO A 117 9.13 3.70 1.57
CA PRO A 117 9.03 3.45 0.13
C PRO A 117 10.38 3.19 -0.54
N LEU A 118 11.50 3.69 0.02
CA LEU A 118 12.84 3.43 -0.52
C LEU A 118 13.23 1.96 -0.30
N LEU A 119 12.89 1.39 0.85
CA LEU A 119 13.10 -0.02 1.16
C LEU A 119 12.21 -0.91 0.29
N ALA A 120 10.95 -0.53 0.10
CA ALA A 120 10.05 -1.24 -0.81
C ALA A 120 10.57 -1.23 -2.26
N GLU A 121 11.09 -0.09 -2.76
CA GLU A 121 11.70 -0.01 -4.09
C GLU A 121 12.84 -1.02 -4.27
N ARG A 122 13.70 -1.17 -3.26
CA ARG A 122 14.81 -2.13 -3.29
C ARG A 122 14.31 -3.58 -3.28
N ALA A 123 13.30 -3.88 -2.47
CA ALA A 123 12.65 -5.19 -2.45
C ALA A 123 12.03 -5.52 -3.82
N MET A 124 11.33 -4.57 -4.47
CA MET A 124 10.77 -4.78 -5.81
C MET A 124 11.85 -5.08 -6.85
N LYS A 125 12.96 -4.34 -6.83
CA LYS A 125 14.12 -4.59 -7.70
C LYS A 125 14.70 -5.99 -7.49
N ARG A 126 14.82 -6.44 -6.24
CA ARG A 126 15.31 -7.79 -5.90
C ARG A 126 14.38 -8.89 -6.45
N LEU A 127 13.08 -8.62 -6.47
CA LEU A 127 12.07 -9.50 -7.07
C LEU A 127 12.02 -9.41 -8.60
N GLY A 128 12.81 -8.54 -9.24
CA GLY A 128 12.80 -8.33 -10.69
C GLY A 128 11.65 -7.44 -11.20
N ILE A 129 10.90 -6.79 -10.30
CA ILE A 129 9.77 -5.92 -10.66
C ILE A 129 10.31 -4.52 -11.00
N PRO A 130 10.07 -3.99 -12.22
CA PRO A 130 10.52 -2.66 -12.60
C PRO A 130 9.75 -1.58 -11.83
N ILE A 131 10.38 -0.42 -11.64
CA ILE A 131 9.74 0.74 -11.03
C ILE A 131 9.13 1.60 -12.14
N ALA A 132 7.81 1.53 -12.30
CA ALA A 132 7.08 2.23 -13.35
C ALA A 132 6.91 3.72 -13.04
N LEU A 133 6.74 4.04 -11.75
CA LEU A 133 6.57 5.41 -11.29
C LEU A 133 7.28 5.61 -9.96
N ARG A 134 7.95 6.75 -9.82
CA ARG A 134 8.40 7.30 -8.54
C ARG A 134 7.65 8.59 -8.31
N VAL A 135 6.75 8.63 -7.34
CA VAL A 135 6.06 9.89 -6.99
C VAL A 135 7.10 10.85 -6.42
N LYS A 136 7.09 12.09 -6.93
CA LYS A 136 8.08 13.13 -6.61
C LYS A 136 7.38 14.32 -5.95
N HIS A 137 8.15 15.09 -5.20
CA HIS A 137 7.69 16.40 -4.73
C HIS A 137 7.24 17.26 -5.93
N PRO A 138 6.15 18.05 -5.81
CA PRO A 138 5.39 18.32 -4.58
C PRO A 138 4.31 17.30 -4.19
N ALA A 139 4.04 16.31 -5.03
CA ALA A 139 2.95 15.35 -4.84
C ALA A 139 3.13 14.39 -3.66
N TYR A 140 2.01 13.94 -3.11
CA TYR A 140 1.91 12.85 -2.14
C TYR A 140 1.01 11.74 -2.67
N LEU A 141 1.40 10.50 -2.43
CA LEU A 141 0.61 9.33 -2.76
C LEU A 141 0.96 8.21 -1.78
N GLU A 142 -0.05 7.57 -1.22
CA GLU A 142 0.07 6.38 -0.38
C GLU A 142 -0.82 5.26 -0.93
N GLY A 143 -0.35 4.01 -0.83
CA GLY A 143 -0.97 2.88 -1.53
C GLY A 143 -2.37 2.50 -1.06
N GLY A 144 -2.76 2.79 0.19
CA GLY A 144 -4.14 2.57 0.67
C GLY A 144 -5.20 3.39 -0.06
N ASP A 145 -4.80 4.43 -0.79
CA ASP A 145 -5.73 5.21 -1.61
C ASP A 145 -6.02 4.57 -2.97
N LEU A 146 -5.24 3.58 -3.42
CA LEU A 146 -5.41 2.93 -4.71
C LEU A 146 -6.25 1.67 -4.53
N VAL A 147 -7.51 1.72 -4.99
CA VAL A 147 -8.46 0.60 -4.87
C VAL A 147 -8.98 0.24 -6.26
N TYR A 148 -8.67 -0.97 -6.73
CA TYR A 148 -9.22 -1.45 -8.00
C TYR A 148 -10.68 -1.87 -7.81
N LEU A 149 -11.59 -1.18 -8.51
CA LEU A 149 -12.99 -1.62 -8.60
C LEU A 149 -13.09 -2.90 -9.42
N ASP A 150 -12.38 -2.93 -10.53
CA ASP A 150 -12.24 -4.06 -11.45
C ASP A 150 -10.91 -3.91 -12.23
N PRO A 151 -10.53 -4.90 -13.08
CA PRO A 151 -9.27 -4.85 -13.84
C PRO A 151 -9.08 -3.65 -14.77
N GLU A 152 -10.14 -2.94 -15.13
CA GLU A 152 -10.09 -1.80 -16.03
C GLU A 152 -10.42 -0.47 -15.33
N THR A 153 -10.78 -0.48 -14.05
CA THR A 153 -11.22 0.70 -13.29
C THR A 153 -10.47 0.85 -11.96
N LEU A 154 -9.72 1.94 -11.83
CA LEU A 154 -9.00 2.29 -10.59
C LEU A 154 -9.67 3.46 -9.87
N LEU A 155 -9.96 3.29 -8.58
CA LEU A 155 -10.39 4.35 -7.68
C LEU A 155 -9.17 4.89 -6.93
N ILE A 156 -9.05 6.22 -6.80
CA ILE A 156 -7.96 6.87 -6.08
C ILE A 156 -8.54 7.84 -5.04
N GLY A 157 -8.33 7.54 -3.77
CA GLY A 157 -8.59 8.46 -2.66
C GLY A 157 -7.63 9.65 -2.67
N PHE A 158 -8.11 10.84 -2.33
CA PHE A 158 -7.22 11.97 -2.07
C PHE A 158 -7.78 12.95 -1.03
N GLY A 159 -6.87 13.69 -0.40
CA GLY A 159 -7.10 14.67 0.67
C GLY A 159 -6.07 14.50 1.80
N PRO A 160 -6.29 13.61 2.79
CA PRO A 160 -5.41 13.55 3.97
C PRO A 160 -4.01 12.97 3.75
N ARG A 161 -3.87 11.93 2.90
CA ARG A 161 -2.60 11.22 2.66
C ARG A 161 -2.08 11.37 1.25
N SER A 162 -2.95 11.21 0.25
CA SER A 162 -2.66 11.50 -1.16
C SER A 162 -3.22 12.86 -1.57
N ASP A 163 -2.61 13.52 -2.56
CA ASP A 163 -3.08 14.80 -3.11
C ASP A 163 -3.38 14.71 -4.62
N GLU A 164 -3.90 15.79 -5.19
CA GLU A 164 -4.22 15.87 -6.62
C GLU A 164 -3.00 15.62 -7.51
N GLY A 165 -1.80 15.99 -7.06
CA GLY A 165 -0.56 15.68 -7.76
C GLY A 165 -0.26 14.18 -7.79
N GLY A 166 -0.57 13.46 -6.71
CA GLY A 166 -0.50 12.00 -6.66
C GLY A 166 -1.50 11.34 -7.61
N VAL A 167 -2.74 11.83 -7.64
CA VAL A 167 -3.78 11.37 -8.58
C VAL A 167 -3.30 11.56 -10.03
N GLU A 168 -2.79 12.74 -10.37
CA GLU A 168 -2.31 13.05 -11.71
C GLU A 168 -1.13 12.16 -12.13
N ALA A 169 -0.17 11.94 -11.23
CA ALA A 169 0.97 11.06 -11.52
C ALA A 169 0.54 9.61 -11.83
N VAL A 170 -0.48 9.09 -11.12
CA VAL A 170 -1.04 7.76 -11.41
C VAL A 170 -1.85 7.77 -12.70
N ARG A 171 -2.61 8.84 -12.96
CA ARG A 171 -3.38 9.01 -14.19
C ARG A 171 -2.50 8.98 -15.43
N GLU A 172 -1.41 9.74 -15.44
CA GLU A 172 -0.43 9.74 -16.55
C GLU A 172 0.22 8.37 -16.78
N LEU A 173 0.43 7.61 -15.71
CA LEU A 173 1.00 6.27 -15.77
C LEU A 173 0.01 5.24 -16.32
N LEU A 174 -1.23 5.22 -15.82
CA LEU A 174 -2.14 4.08 -15.98
C LEU A 174 -3.29 4.30 -16.95
N LEU A 175 -3.84 5.52 -17.06
CA LEU A 175 -5.03 5.76 -17.88
C LEU A 175 -4.73 5.55 -19.37
N GLY A 176 -5.53 4.71 -20.02
CA GLY A 176 -5.36 4.30 -21.43
C GLY A 176 -4.23 3.30 -21.67
N LYS A 177 -3.48 2.91 -20.63
CA LYS A 177 -2.34 1.96 -20.72
C LYS A 177 -2.57 0.69 -19.91
N ALA A 178 -3.07 0.83 -18.70
CA ALA A 178 -3.34 -0.25 -17.75
C ALA A 178 -4.78 -0.27 -17.25
N VAL A 179 -5.45 0.88 -17.24
CA VAL A 179 -6.88 1.03 -16.89
C VAL A 179 -7.59 1.90 -17.92
N LYS A 180 -8.89 1.67 -18.12
CA LYS A 180 -9.75 2.46 -19.01
C LYS A 180 -10.42 3.62 -18.29
N GLU A 181 -10.67 3.46 -16.99
CA GLU A 181 -11.31 4.47 -16.17
C GLU A 181 -10.52 4.68 -14.88
N LEU A 182 -10.42 5.94 -14.48
CA LEU A 182 -9.90 6.34 -13.18
C LEU A 182 -10.92 7.24 -12.49
N VAL A 183 -11.22 6.97 -11.22
CA VAL A 183 -12.14 7.77 -10.41
C VAL A 183 -11.39 8.34 -9.21
N ALA A 184 -11.22 9.66 -9.17
CA ALA A 184 -10.65 10.35 -8.01
C ALA A 184 -11.75 10.66 -6.99
N VAL A 185 -11.58 10.17 -5.76
CA VAL A 185 -12.57 10.23 -4.68
C VAL A 185 -12.02 11.13 -3.56
N THR A 186 -12.67 12.25 -3.27
CA THR A 186 -12.26 13.09 -2.14
C THR A 186 -12.59 12.40 -0.82
N LEU A 187 -11.64 12.39 0.10
CA LEU A 187 -11.79 11.82 1.43
C LEU A 187 -11.93 12.92 2.49
N PRO A 188 -12.80 12.73 3.50
CA PRO A 188 -12.87 13.65 4.63
C PRO A 188 -11.61 13.55 5.50
N SER A 189 -11.31 14.62 6.24
CA SER A 189 -10.08 14.75 7.05
C SER A 189 -9.86 13.66 8.10
N PHE A 190 -10.92 13.00 8.58
CA PHE A 190 -10.84 11.91 9.55
C PHE A 190 -10.53 10.54 8.93
N ARG A 191 -10.55 10.43 7.60
CA ARG A 191 -10.28 9.18 6.87
C ARG A 191 -8.83 9.18 6.43
N VAL A 192 -8.09 8.13 6.77
CA VAL A 192 -6.67 8.02 6.40
C VAL A 192 -6.53 7.72 4.90
N HIS A 193 -7.18 6.66 4.44
CA HIS A 193 -7.14 6.21 3.04
C HIS A 193 -8.49 5.69 2.56
N LEU A 194 -8.64 5.52 1.23
CA LEU A 194 -9.85 5.01 0.60
C LEU A 194 -10.16 3.55 0.94
N ASP A 195 -9.16 2.67 1.05
CA ASP A 195 -9.36 1.25 1.39
C ASP A 195 -10.01 1.02 2.77
N GLY A 196 -9.82 1.94 3.71
CA GLY A 196 -10.53 1.97 4.99
C GLY A 196 -11.97 2.48 4.91
N ALA A 197 -12.41 2.99 3.75
CA ALA A 197 -13.76 3.48 3.48
C ALA A 197 -14.52 2.64 2.45
N LEU A 198 -13.82 1.96 1.54
CA LEU A 198 -14.37 1.14 0.47
C LEU A 198 -13.48 -0.08 0.24
N MET A 199 -14.01 -1.26 0.56
CA MET A 199 -13.34 -2.55 0.33
C MET A 199 -14.13 -3.36 -0.69
N ILE A 200 -13.51 -3.69 -1.82
CA ILE A 200 -14.11 -4.55 -2.85
C ILE A 200 -13.82 -6.01 -2.50
N LEU A 201 -14.87 -6.83 -2.35
CA LEU A 201 -14.75 -8.22 -1.89
C LEU A 201 -15.03 -9.24 -3.00
N SER A 202 -15.85 -8.87 -3.99
CA SER A 202 -16.13 -9.65 -5.19
C SER A 202 -16.49 -8.72 -6.35
N ARG A 203 -16.81 -9.30 -7.51
CA ARG A 203 -17.28 -8.57 -8.69
C ARG A 203 -18.54 -7.74 -8.43
N ASP A 204 -19.34 -8.12 -7.45
CA ASP A 204 -20.67 -7.60 -7.17
C ASP A 204 -20.89 -7.30 -5.66
N LEU A 205 -19.82 -7.31 -4.86
CA LEU A 205 -19.87 -7.06 -3.42
C LEU A 205 -18.76 -6.11 -2.97
N ALA A 206 -19.16 -5.07 -2.24
CA ALA A 206 -18.26 -4.19 -1.54
C ALA A 206 -18.79 -3.87 -0.14
N VAL A 207 -17.87 -3.60 0.79
CA VAL A 207 -18.18 -3.04 2.11
C VAL A 207 -17.79 -1.57 2.11
N ILE A 208 -18.72 -0.71 2.54
CA ILE A 208 -18.52 0.74 2.57
C ILE A 208 -18.73 1.33 3.95
N HIS A 209 -17.95 2.36 4.26
CA HIS A 209 -18.25 3.32 5.31
C HIS A 209 -18.86 4.56 4.68
N LYS A 210 -20.21 4.56 4.56
CA LYS A 210 -20.98 5.58 3.85
C LYS A 210 -20.57 7.03 4.19
N PRO A 211 -20.41 7.46 5.46
CA PRO A 211 -20.03 8.84 5.77
C PRO A 211 -18.66 9.27 5.21
N SER A 212 -17.79 8.33 4.86
CA SER A 212 -16.49 8.64 4.23
C SER A 212 -16.58 8.83 2.71
N LEU A 213 -17.71 8.48 2.09
CA LEU A 213 -17.93 8.53 0.65
C LEU A 213 -19.04 9.54 0.25
N GLU A 214 -19.54 10.32 1.21
CA GLU A 214 -20.57 11.35 0.99
C GLU A 214 -19.98 12.73 0.65
N LEU A 215 -18.65 12.83 0.52
CA LEU A 215 -17.98 14.07 0.15
C LEU A 215 -17.84 14.16 -1.38
N TYR A 216 -18.29 15.27 -1.94
CA TYR A 216 -18.38 15.52 -3.38
C TYR A 216 -17.58 16.77 -3.76
N PRO A 217 -17.15 16.89 -5.04
CA PRO A 217 -17.34 15.94 -6.14
C PRO A 217 -16.34 14.77 -6.13
N ALA A 218 -16.65 13.74 -6.92
CA ALA A 218 -15.65 12.80 -7.42
C ALA A 218 -15.40 13.11 -8.91
N TRP A 219 -14.18 12.86 -9.40
CA TRP A 219 -13.81 13.11 -10.79
C TRP A 219 -13.64 11.79 -11.52
N ILE A 220 -14.19 11.69 -12.73
CA ILE A 220 -14.09 10.52 -13.58
C ILE A 220 -13.25 10.89 -14.79
N TYR A 221 -12.23 10.08 -15.08
CA TYR A 221 -11.33 10.23 -16.23
C TYR A 221 -11.43 9.00 -17.12
N ARG A 222 -11.53 9.21 -18.45
CA ARG A 222 -11.69 8.19 -19.49
C ARG A 222 -10.83 8.56 -20.70
#